data_AF-A0A7G8Q4I8-F1
#
_entry.id   AF-A0A7G8Q4I8-F1
#
_cell.length_a   1.000
_cell.length_b   1.000
_cell.length_c   1.000
_cell.angle_alpha   90.00
_cell.angle_beta   90.00
_cell.angle_gamma   90.00
#
_symmetry.space_group_name_H-M   'P 1'
#
loop_
_entity.id
_entity.type
_entity.pdbx_description
1 polymer ?
#
loop_
_entity_poly.entity_id
_entity_poly.type
_entity_poly.pdbx_seq_one_letter_code
_entity_poly.pdbx_strand_id
1 'polypeptide(L)'
;MTDHKVITAIEQLATQDRTFGRMTWAYEQFDLLMEGHRRNTRFKSQGMMDVLVEVISNHYGQPTYSIASYGESNGDLMRDPDIVLMELTINGTKVLFPLSFRNDWMGIHQETTDEDQGTLDLRLVHSILDFITETWFVQIHDQYKVAPFRETD
;
A
#
# COMPACT_ATOMS: atom_id res chain seq x y z
N MET A 1 -10.54 9.11 20.34
CA MET A 1 -9.63 8.90 19.21
C MET A 1 -8.40 9.75 19.50
N THR A 2 -7.22 9.15 19.68
CA THR A 2 -6.00 9.93 19.91
C THR A 2 -5.74 10.72 18.63
N ASP A 3 -5.73 12.04 18.73
CA ASP A 3 -5.48 12.93 17.60
C ASP A 3 -4.00 12.81 17.22
N HIS A 4 -3.73 12.04 16.17
CA HIS A 4 -2.37 11.81 15.70
C HIS A 4 -2.03 12.91 14.71
N LYS A 5 -0.98 13.69 14.98
CA LYS A 5 -0.55 14.80 14.12
C LYS A 5 -0.41 14.41 12.64
N VAL A 6 0.04 13.18 12.39
CA VAL A 6 0.13 12.62 11.04
C VAL A 6 -1.24 12.47 10.38
N ILE A 7 -2.25 11.97 11.09
CA ILE A 7 -3.62 11.87 10.57
C ILE A 7 -4.15 13.26 10.22
N THR A 8 -3.95 14.24 11.10
CA THR A 8 -4.32 15.64 10.83
C THR A 8 -3.64 16.18 9.58
N ALA A 9 -2.34 15.88 9.38
CA ALA A 9 -1.61 16.31 8.19
C ALA A 9 -2.15 15.65 6.90
N ILE A 10 -2.52 14.37 6.96
CA ILE A 10 -3.13 13.66 5.82
C ILE A 10 -4.51 14.25 5.49
N GLU A 11 -5.34 14.53 6.50
CA GLU A 11 -6.62 15.18 6.32
C GLU A 11 -6.48 16.57 5.69
N GLN A 12 -5.48 17.35 6.11
CA GLN A 12 -5.18 18.65 5.49
C GLN A 12 -4.73 18.50 4.03
N LEU A 13 -3.82 17.56 3.73
CA LEU A 13 -3.38 17.25 2.37
C LEU A 13 -4.56 16.90 1.45
N ALA A 14 -5.50 16.10 1.96
CA ALA A 14 -6.71 15.71 1.22
C ALA A 14 -7.60 16.90 0.81
N THR A 15 -7.52 18.03 1.50
CA THR A 15 -8.31 19.24 1.18
C THR A 15 -7.65 20.16 0.16
N GLN A 16 -6.36 19.99 -0.12
CA GLN A 16 -5.55 21.01 -0.81
C GLN A 16 -5.06 20.59 -2.20
N ASP A 17 -5.17 19.31 -2.57
CA ASP A 17 -4.52 18.78 -3.76
C ASP A 17 -5.29 17.61 -4.41
N ARG A 18 -5.01 17.34 -5.69
CA ARG A 18 -5.46 16.18 -6.47
C ARG A 18 -5.07 14.84 -5.84
N THR A 19 -4.16 14.84 -4.88
CA THR A 19 -3.77 13.69 -4.04
C THR A 19 -4.98 12.91 -3.53
N PHE A 20 -6.04 13.59 -3.08
CA PHE A 20 -7.26 12.93 -2.60
C PHE A 20 -7.90 12.00 -3.63
N GLY A 21 -7.97 12.43 -4.89
CA GLY A 21 -8.51 11.61 -5.98
C GLY A 21 -7.67 10.37 -6.23
N ARG A 22 -6.34 10.47 -6.14
CA ARG A 22 -5.43 9.33 -6.29
C ARG A 22 -5.54 8.34 -5.13
N MET A 23 -5.63 8.84 -3.89
CA MET A 23 -5.85 7.97 -2.72
C MET A 23 -7.21 7.26 -2.74
N THR A 24 -8.24 7.94 -3.25
CA THR A 24 -9.58 7.35 -3.44
C THR A 24 -9.54 6.28 -4.53
N TRP A 25 -8.94 6.58 -5.69
CA TRP A 25 -8.80 5.60 -6.77
C TRP A 25 -7.98 4.39 -6.32
N ALA A 26 -6.89 4.59 -5.58
CA ALA A 26 -6.09 3.50 -5.03
C ALA A 26 -6.92 2.62 -4.10
N TYR A 27 -7.75 3.21 -3.24
CA TYR A 27 -8.69 2.47 -2.41
C TYR A 27 -9.66 1.64 -3.25
N GLU A 28 -10.29 2.22 -4.28
CA GLU A 28 -11.23 1.50 -5.14
C GLU A 28 -10.59 0.30 -5.82
N GLN A 29 -9.39 0.47 -6.37
CA GLN A 29 -8.67 -0.63 -7.02
C GLN A 29 -8.22 -1.71 -6.04
N PHE A 30 -7.79 -1.31 -4.85
CA PHE A 30 -7.46 -2.25 -3.79
C PHE A 30 -8.69 -3.02 -3.31
N ASP A 31 -9.83 -2.34 -3.16
CA ASP A 31 -11.07 -2.98 -2.75
C ASP A 31 -11.57 -4.00 -3.78
N LEU A 32 -11.44 -3.67 -5.07
CA LEU A 32 -11.66 -4.60 -6.18
C LEU A 32 -10.71 -5.79 -6.12
N LEU A 33 -9.41 -5.55 -5.94
CA LEU A 33 -8.39 -6.59 -5.86
C LEU A 33 -8.67 -7.58 -4.72
N MET A 34 -9.16 -7.05 -3.60
CA MET A 34 -9.46 -7.83 -2.41
C MET A 34 -10.88 -8.41 -2.41
N GLU A 35 -11.70 -8.12 -3.43
CA GLU A 35 -13.13 -8.50 -3.51
C GLU A 35 -13.90 -8.12 -2.22
N GLY A 36 -13.54 -6.98 -1.62
CA GLY A 36 -14.10 -6.51 -0.35
C GLY A 36 -13.66 -7.29 0.90
N HIS A 37 -12.74 -8.25 0.78
CA HIS A 37 -12.29 -9.10 1.89
C HIS A 37 -10.91 -8.65 2.40
N ARG A 38 -10.81 -8.24 3.67
CA ARG A 38 -9.53 -7.84 4.27
C ARG A 38 -8.85 -9.03 4.93
N ARG A 39 -8.18 -9.86 4.12
CA ARG A 39 -7.43 -11.04 4.55
C ARG A 39 -6.12 -11.18 3.79
N ASN A 40 -5.19 -11.93 4.35
CA ASN A 40 -3.94 -12.24 3.66
C ASN A 40 -4.25 -12.98 2.35
N THR A 41 -3.73 -12.46 1.24
CA THR A 41 -4.07 -12.95 -0.11
C THR A 41 -2.82 -12.97 -0.97
N ARG A 42 -2.62 -14.09 -1.68
CA ARG A 42 -1.52 -14.26 -2.64
C ARG A 42 -2.07 -14.26 -4.05
N PHE A 43 -1.41 -13.52 -4.93
CA PHE A 43 -1.70 -13.44 -6.34
C PHE A 43 -0.53 -13.99 -7.14
N LYS A 44 -0.83 -14.80 -8.17
CA LYS A 44 0.16 -15.44 -9.03
C LYS A 44 0.02 -14.97 -10.47
N SER A 45 1.14 -14.80 -11.14
CA SER A 45 1.24 -14.52 -12.57
C SER A 45 2.33 -15.38 -13.20
N GLN A 46 2.17 -15.73 -14.48
CA GLN A 46 3.16 -16.53 -15.20
C GLN A 46 4.33 -15.64 -15.62
N GLY A 47 5.53 -15.96 -15.15
CA GLY A 47 6.75 -15.21 -15.52
C GLY A 47 6.96 -13.91 -14.73
N MET A 48 6.17 -13.68 -13.68
CA MET A 48 6.36 -12.59 -12.72
C MET A 48 6.47 -13.12 -11.29
N MET A 49 6.93 -12.25 -10.40
CA MET A 49 7.00 -12.52 -8.95
C MET A 49 5.60 -12.61 -8.36
N ASP A 50 5.39 -13.50 -7.37
CA ASP A 50 4.12 -13.54 -6.64
C ASP A 50 3.90 -12.21 -5.89
N VAL A 51 2.67 -11.71 -5.92
CA VAL A 51 2.25 -10.56 -5.11
C VAL A 51 1.52 -11.08 -3.87
N LEU A 52 1.93 -10.64 -2.69
CA LEU A 52 1.29 -10.94 -1.43
C LEU A 52 0.70 -9.65 -0.85
N VAL A 53 -0.57 -9.70 -0.48
CA VAL A 53 -1.22 -8.69 0.35
C VAL A 53 -1.33 -9.26 1.76
N GLU A 54 -0.75 -8.58 2.73
CA GLU A 54 -0.82 -8.92 4.14
C GLU A 54 -1.58 -7.84 4.90
N VAL A 55 -2.56 -8.25 5.70
CA VAL A 55 -3.19 -7.36 6.67
C VAL A 55 -2.24 -7.27 7.86
N ILE A 56 -1.54 -6.14 7.95
CA ILE A 56 -0.66 -5.86 9.07
C ILE A 56 -1.40 -5.06 10.14
N SER A 57 -0.88 -5.06 11.36
CA SER A 57 -1.57 -4.45 12.51
C SER A 57 -1.78 -2.94 12.32
N ASN A 58 -2.74 -2.41 13.10
CA ASN A 58 -3.25 -1.05 12.96
C ASN A 58 -2.19 0.03 13.23
N HIS A 59 -1.71 0.71 12.19
CA HIS A 59 -0.96 1.97 12.33
C HIS A 59 -1.93 3.10 12.71
N TYR A 60 -1.64 3.84 13.79
CA TYR A 60 -2.54 4.88 14.34
C TYR A 60 -3.99 4.42 14.62
N GLY A 61 -4.20 3.12 14.87
CA GLY A 61 -5.53 2.54 15.06
C GLY A 61 -6.32 2.31 13.76
N GLN A 62 -5.68 2.45 12.60
CA GLN A 62 -6.28 2.31 11.27
C GLN A 62 -5.80 1.03 10.56
N PRO A 63 -6.66 0.33 9.81
CA PRO A 63 -6.25 -0.85 9.05
C PRO A 63 -5.08 -0.54 8.13
N THR A 64 -4.06 -1.41 8.15
CA THR A 64 -2.84 -1.21 7.39
C THR A 64 -2.51 -2.49 6.61
N TYR A 65 -2.01 -2.33 5.39
CA TYR A 65 -1.75 -3.41 4.46
C TYR A 65 -0.34 -3.30 3.91
N SER A 66 0.42 -4.39 3.92
CA SER A 66 1.62 -4.52 3.09
C SER A 66 1.23 -5.21 1.80
N ILE A 67 1.63 -4.64 0.67
CA ILE A 67 1.53 -5.26 -0.64
C ILE A 67 2.96 -5.45 -1.13
N ALA A 68 3.38 -6.69 -1.35
CA ALA A 68 4.76 -7.01 -1.66
C ALA A 68 4.87 -8.00 -2.82
N SER A 69 5.74 -7.71 -3.79
CA SER A 69 6.19 -8.69 -4.78
C SER A 69 7.46 -9.38 -4.30
N TYR A 70 7.49 -10.71 -4.29
CA TYR A 70 8.63 -11.49 -3.80
C TYR A 70 9.40 -12.19 -4.92
N GLY A 71 10.71 -11.93 -4.96
CA GLY A 71 11.69 -12.71 -5.71
C GLY A 71 12.67 -13.40 -4.77
N GLU A 72 13.58 -14.20 -5.33
CA GLU A 72 14.65 -14.87 -4.59
C GLU A 72 16.01 -14.42 -5.11
N SER A 73 16.94 -14.13 -4.21
CA SER A 73 18.33 -13.82 -4.51
C SER A 73 19.25 -14.54 -3.54
N ASN A 74 20.14 -15.40 -4.03
CA ASN A 74 21.05 -16.17 -3.20
C ASN A 74 20.38 -16.95 -2.05
N GLY A 75 19.11 -17.37 -2.22
CA GLY A 75 18.33 -18.04 -1.18
C GLY A 75 17.55 -17.12 -0.23
N ASP A 76 17.75 -15.80 -0.32
CA ASP A 76 17.00 -14.82 0.45
C ASP A 76 15.77 -14.32 -0.33
N LEU A 77 14.65 -14.15 0.36
CA LEU A 77 13.46 -13.53 -0.19
C LEU A 77 13.66 -12.01 -0.27
N MET A 78 13.48 -11.47 -1.47
CA MET A 78 13.69 -10.06 -1.79
C MET A 78 12.39 -9.42 -2.24
N ARG A 79 12.02 -8.28 -1.64
CA ARG A 79 10.83 -7.51 -2.01
C ARG A 79 11.14 -6.48 -3.10
N ASP A 80 10.34 -6.46 -4.16
CA ASP A 80 10.39 -5.43 -5.21
C ASP A 80 9.06 -5.21 -5.95
N PRO A 81 8.25 -4.22 -5.54
CA PRO A 81 8.35 -3.46 -4.30
C PRO A 81 7.54 -4.10 -3.16
N ASP A 82 7.78 -3.61 -1.95
CA ASP A 82 6.88 -3.69 -0.80
C ASP A 82 6.39 -2.27 -0.47
N ILE A 83 5.07 -2.09 -0.44
CA ILE A 83 4.40 -0.82 -0.15
C ILE A 83 3.42 -1.03 0.97
N VAL A 84 3.56 -0.21 2.02
CA VAL A 84 2.61 -0.19 3.14
C VAL A 84 1.57 0.89 2.90
N LEU A 85 0.30 0.52 2.96
CA LEU A 85 -0.85 1.41 2.75
C LEU A 85 -1.75 1.39 3.99
N MET A 86 -2.21 2.57 4.41
CA MET A 86 -3.14 2.76 5.52
C MET A 86 -4.52 3.17 4.98
N GLU A 87 -5.57 2.46 5.40
CA GLU A 87 -6.95 2.81 5.08
C GLU A 87 -7.45 3.91 6.03
N LEU A 88 -7.97 4.98 5.47
CA LEU A 88 -8.57 6.10 6.21
C LEU A 88 -9.98 6.37 5.72
N THR A 89 -10.81 6.97 6.57
CA THR A 89 -12.07 7.59 6.17
C THR A 89 -11.97 9.09 6.34
N ILE A 90 -11.88 9.83 5.25
CA ILE A 90 -11.80 11.30 5.23
C ILE A 90 -13.08 11.84 4.61
N ASN A 91 -13.81 12.68 5.34
CA ASN A 91 -15.10 13.24 4.91
C ASN A 91 -16.10 12.17 4.41
N GLY A 92 -16.13 11.01 5.09
CA GLY A 92 -17.02 9.88 4.73
C GLY A 92 -16.57 9.07 3.51
N THR A 93 -15.44 9.40 2.88
CA THR A 93 -14.87 8.67 1.76
C THR A 93 -13.69 7.84 2.22
N LYS A 94 -13.63 6.57 1.83
CA LYS A 94 -12.50 5.70 2.11
C LYS A 94 -11.36 5.95 1.14
N VAL A 95 -10.14 5.98 1.66
CA VAL A 95 -8.92 6.27 0.90
C VAL A 95 -7.77 5.40 1.38
N LEU A 96 -6.76 5.19 0.53
CA LEU A 96 -5.48 4.59 0.92
C LEU A 96 -4.37 5.63 0.91
N PHE A 97 -3.68 5.77 2.04
CA PHE A 97 -2.50 6.61 2.18
C PHE A 97 -1.23 5.74 2.22
N PRO A 98 -0.19 6.02 1.41
CA PRO A 98 1.05 5.27 1.45
C PRO A 98 1.89 5.67 2.67
N LEU A 99 2.30 4.70 3.48
CA LEU A 99 3.16 4.87 4.65
C LEU A 99 4.64 4.64 4.32
N SER A 100 4.95 3.66 3.47
CA SER A 100 6.34 3.36 3.13
C SER A 100 6.49 2.67 1.78
N PHE A 101 7.71 2.72 1.26
CA PHE A 101 8.17 2.01 0.08
C PHE A 101 9.50 1.31 0.38
N ARG A 102 9.62 0.06 -0.06
CA ARG A 102 10.82 -0.76 0.10
C ARG A 102 11.15 -1.53 -1.18
N ASN A 103 12.42 -1.53 -1.54
CA ASN A 103 13.00 -2.39 -2.57
C ASN A 103 14.32 -2.98 -2.03
N ASP A 104 14.32 -4.29 -1.78
CA ASP A 104 15.45 -4.99 -1.16
C ASP A 104 16.65 -5.10 -2.13
N TRP A 105 16.41 -5.21 -3.44
CA TRP A 105 17.47 -5.31 -4.46
C TRP A 105 18.30 -4.04 -4.60
N MET A 106 17.67 -2.90 -4.34
CA MET A 106 18.32 -1.58 -4.38
C MET A 106 18.76 -1.11 -2.99
N GLY A 107 18.44 -1.84 -1.92
CA GLY A 107 18.70 -1.43 -0.55
C GLY A 107 17.94 -0.16 -0.14
N ILE A 108 16.74 0.05 -0.68
CA ILE A 108 15.93 1.25 -0.46
C ILE A 108 14.81 0.93 0.54
N HIS A 109 14.70 1.78 1.57
CA HIS A 109 13.54 1.84 2.44
C HIS A 109 13.25 3.31 2.77
N GLN A 110 12.02 3.76 2.53
CA GLN A 110 11.60 5.14 2.75
C GLN A 110 10.21 5.18 3.39
N GLU A 111 10.04 6.07 4.36
CA GLU A 111 8.77 6.32 5.05
C GLU A 111 8.23 7.70 4.63
N THR A 112 6.92 7.81 4.46
CA THR A 112 6.27 9.06 4.03
C THR A 112 5.92 9.98 5.21
N THR A 113 6.03 9.47 6.44
CA THR A 113 5.62 10.15 7.66
C THR A 113 6.80 10.28 8.61
N ASP A 114 6.98 11.46 9.18
CA ASP A 114 7.79 11.64 10.39
C ASP A 114 6.82 11.71 11.58
N GLU A 115 6.79 10.65 12.40
CA GLU A 115 5.82 10.54 13.50
C GLU A 115 6.07 11.56 14.61
N ASP A 116 7.34 11.87 14.88
CA ASP A 116 7.75 12.80 15.93
C ASP A 116 7.34 14.23 15.57
N GLN A 117 7.56 14.61 14.31
CA GLN A 117 7.24 15.94 13.80
C GLN A 117 5.77 16.05 13.34
N GLY A 118 5.12 14.95 13.01
CA GLY A 118 3.78 14.94 12.43
C GLY A 118 3.75 15.50 11.01
N THR A 119 4.82 15.31 10.24
CA THR A 119 4.98 15.85 8.88
C THR A 119 4.97 14.75 7.84
N LEU A 120 4.72 15.14 6.59
CA LEU A 120 4.64 14.25 5.44
C LEU A 120 5.72 14.60 4.40
N ASP A 121 6.43 13.60 3.88
CA ASP A 121 7.20 13.75 2.64
C ASP A 121 6.25 13.68 1.44
N LEU A 122 5.72 14.84 1.05
CA LEU A 122 4.76 14.94 -0.06
C LEU A 122 5.34 14.46 -1.39
N ARG A 123 6.65 14.60 -1.60
CA ARG A 123 7.29 14.14 -2.85
C ARG A 123 7.25 12.62 -2.92
N LEU A 124 7.53 11.95 -1.82
CA LEU A 124 7.45 10.50 -1.74
C LEU A 124 6.01 10.00 -1.82
N VAL A 125 5.07 10.64 -1.11
CA VAL A 125 3.63 10.31 -1.20
C VAL A 125 3.17 10.35 -2.65
N HIS A 126 3.46 11.44 -3.37
CA HIS A 126 3.09 11.57 -4.78
C HIS A 126 3.77 10.53 -5.66
N SER A 127 5.07 10.28 -5.46
CA SER A 127 5.80 9.28 -6.23
C SER A 127 5.24 7.87 -6.07
N ILE A 128 4.86 7.48 -4.84
CA ILE A 128 4.24 6.18 -4.58
C ILE A 128 2.85 6.13 -5.20
N LEU A 129 2.04 7.18 -5.02
CA LEU A 129 0.70 7.23 -5.62
C LEU A 129 0.76 7.15 -7.14
N ASP A 130 1.68 7.86 -7.80
CA ASP A 130 1.88 7.79 -9.26
C ASP A 130 2.23 6.37 -9.69
N PHE A 131 3.18 5.73 -9.00
CA PHE A 131 3.59 4.37 -9.30
C PHE A 131 2.43 3.35 -9.15
N ILE A 132 1.70 3.39 -8.03
CA ILE A 132 0.60 2.43 -7.81
C ILE A 132 -0.57 2.69 -8.75
N THR A 133 -0.90 3.97 -9.02
CA THR A 133 -2.09 4.33 -9.77
C THR A 133 -1.91 4.22 -11.29
N GLU A 134 -0.71 4.48 -11.78
CA GLU A 134 -0.46 4.52 -13.22
C GLU A 134 0.17 3.22 -13.73
N THR A 135 0.78 2.40 -12.85
CA THR A 135 1.52 1.19 -13.27
C THR A 135 1.11 -0.05 -12.48
N TRP A 136 1.38 -0.08 -11.17
CA TRP A 136 1.45 -1.36 -10.47
C TRP A 136 0.09 -2.02 -10.25
N PHE A 137 -0.93 -1.28 -9.80
CA PHE A 137 -2.27 -1.87 -9.63
C PHE A 137 -2.89 -2.29 -10.95
N VAL A 138 -2.63 -1.54 -12.04
CA VAL A 138 -3.06 -1.92 -13.39
C VAL A 138 -2.44 -3.27 -13.79
N GLN A 139 -1.13 -3.45 -13.56
CA GLN A 139 -0.46 -4.73 -13.83
C GLN A 139 -1.01 -5.88 -12.98
N ILE A 140 -1.30 -5.63 -11.70
CA ILE A 140 -1.87 -6.65 -10.81
C ILE A 140 -3.23 -7.11 -11.35
N HIS A 141 -4.13 -6.18 -11.69
CA HIS A 141 -5.45 -6.50 -12.22
C HIS A 141 -5.38 -7.25 -13.56
N ASP A 142 -4.48 -6.84 -14.47
CA ASP A 142 -4.41 -7.40 -15.81
C ASP A 142 -3.74 -8.79 -15.86
N GLN A 143 -2.75 -9.03 -15.00
CA GLN A 143 -1.82 -10.15 -15.18
C GLN A 143 -1.90 -11.19 -14.07
N TYR A 144 -2.46 -10.84 -12.92
CA TYR A 144 -2.45 -11.71 -11.76
C TYR A 144 -3.81 -12.35 -11.49
N LYS A 145 -3.77 -13.57 -10.96
CA LYS A 145 -4.94 -14.31 -10.50
C LYS A 145 -4.80 -14.62 -9.03
N VAL A 146 -5.92 -14.57 -8.30
CA VAL A 146 -5.97 -15.03 -6.91
C VAL A 146 -5.51 -16.49 -6.85
N ALA A 147 -4.49 -16.78 -6.06
CA ALA A 147 -4.07 -18.14 -5.81
C ALA A 147 -5.04 -18.79 -4.82
N PRO A 148 -5.38 -20.09 -4.97
CA PRO A 148 -6.14 -20.79 -3.96
C PRO A 148 -5.38 -20.74 -2.63
N PHE A 149 -6.05 -20.28 -1.58
CA PHE A 149 -5.51 -20.27 -0.22
C PHE A 149 -5.11 -21.69 0.15
N ARG A 150 -3.82 -21.92 0.39
CA ARG A 150 -3.34 -23.15 1.01
C ARG A 150 -3.13 -22.82 2.47
N GLU A 151 -3.94 -23.40 3.35
CA GLU A 151 -3.51 -23.62 4.73
C GLU A 151 -2.23 -24.44 4.63
N THR A 152 -1.11 -23.87 5.07
CA THR A 152 0.10 -24.65 5.31
C THR A 152 -0.10 -25.36 6.65
N ASP A 153 0.07 -26.68 6.62
CA ASP A 153 0.11 -27.58 7.79
C ASP A 153 1.10 -27.12 8.88
#